data_AF-A0A960SMM1-F1
#
_entry.id   AF-A0A960SMM1-F1
#
_cell.length_a   1.000
_cell.length_b   1.000
_cell.length_c   1.000
_cell.angle_alpha   90.00
_cell.angle_beta   90.00
_cell.angle_gamma   90.00
#
_symmetry.space_group_name_H-M   'P 1'
#
loop_
_entity.id
_entity.type
_entity.pdbx_description
1 polymer ?
#
loop_
_entity_poly.entity_id
_entity_poly.type
_entity_poly.pdbx_seq_one_letter_code
_entity_poly.pdbx_strand_id
1 'polypeptide(L)'
;LGPILMVFALAPVFWALFDQTFSTWVLQGEMMRPAYLRAADFKPSDVGDPGLFLAQARSGTNAVMASIWEAVPQPEKSRMAEAGDAVPDLQAAVAEGLNRLLAGASLFRADVFDTNALGPETLLTLRAPPDPEVTARVNRLLIEDTFPDSIVRSYRIGPEEMLAANPIFVMIFVPIMSILVYPLLGRFATPLKRMSAGMFLAAGSFVIVAWMQVRIDGGAQLSILWQTLPYVVLTIAEVLFSTTGLEFAFREAAPSMKSIITGFWNLTVAFGNLLVAEITGIAARVLGDGTGGHDVAVTPKMFLFYAGMTFVVAIAFSVIASFYRYRDSEAARGH
;
A
#
# COMPACT_ATOMS: atom_id res chain seq x y z
N LEU A 1 18.59 10.06 -32.17
CA LEU A 1 18.15 10.58 -30.85
C LEU A 1 16.87 11.41 -30.94
N GLY A 2 16.80 12.43 -31.82
CA GLY A 2 15.61 13.31 -31.93
C GLY A 2 14.24 12.61 -32.00
N PRO A 3 14.04 11.62 -32.89
CA PRO A 3 12.77 10.89 -32.97
C PRO A 3 12.42 10.12 -31.69
N ILE A 4 13.42 9.53 -31.02
CA ILE A 4 13.24 8.79 -29.76
C ILE A 4 12.81 9.76 -28.65
N LEU A 5 13.49 10.90 -28.52
CA LEU A 5 13.17 11.92 -27.54
C LEU A 5 11.76 12.51 -27.74
N MET A 6 11.30 12.63 -28.99
CA MET A 6 9.95 13.09 -29.30
C MET A 6 8.87 12.12 -28.77
N VAL A 7 9.09 10.81 -28.88
CA VAL A 7 8.16 9.80 -28.33
C VAL A 7 8.10 9.91 -26.80
N PHE A 8 9.24 10.14 -26.15
CA PHE A 8 9.31 10.27 -24.69
C PHE A 8 9.01 11.67 -24.16
N ALA A 9 8.63 12.63 -25.00
CA ALA A 9 8.33 14.01 -24.57
C ALA A 9 7.18 14.08 -23.55
N LEU A 10 6.28 13.09 -23.57
CA LEU A 10 5.16 12.96 -22.63
C LEU A 10 5.46 12.10 -21.40
N ALA A 11 6.62 11.44 -21.36
CA ALA A 11 7.03 10.62 -20.22
C ALA A 11 7.09 11.41 -18.89
N PRO A 12 7.59 12.67 -18.85
CA PRO A 12 7.55 13.46 -17.62
C PRO A 12 6.14 13.65 -17.06
N VAL A 13 5.15 13.93 -17.92
CA VAL A 13 3.76 14.14 -17.48
C VAL A 13 3.16 12.83 -16.97
N PHE A 14 3.47 11.70 -17.61
CA PHE A 14 3.08 10.38 -17.11
C PHE A 14 3.66 10.10 -15.72
N TRP A 15 4.96 10.34 -15.52
CA TRP A 15 5.60 10.17 -14.21
C TRP A 15 5.00 11.10 -13.16
N ALA A 16 4.76 12.37 -13.50
CA ALA A 16 4.12 13.33 -12.60
C ALA A 16 2.72 12.89 -12.14
N LEU A 17 1.97 12.21 -13.01
CA LEU A 17 0.65 11.66 -12.69
C LEU A 17 0.77 10.35 -11.91
N PHE A 18 1.69 9.46 -12.30
CA PHE A 18 2.01 8.23 -11.58
C PHE A 18 2.43 8.52 -10.14
N ASP A 19 3.29 9.50 -9.93
CA ASP A 19 3.83 9.87 -8.61
C ASP A 19 2.79 10.53 -7.69
N GLN A 20 1.60 10.90 -8.21
CA GLN A 20 0.47 11.32 -7.37
C GLN A 20 0.01 10.19 -6.42
N THR A 21 0.36 8.94 -6.72
CA THR A 21 0.07 7.79 -5.85
C THR A 21 0.83 7.83 -4.52
N PHE A 22 2.05 8.39 -4.49
CA PHE A 22 2.83 8.55 -3.26
C PHE A 22 2.21 9.55 -2.27
N SER A 23 1.23 10.35 -2.71
CA SER A 23 0.53 11.32 -1.85
C SER A 23 -0.94 10.98 -1.72
N THR A 24 -1.73 11.15 -2.79
CA THR A 24 -3.19 11.08 -2.72
C THR A 24 -3.73 9.70 -2.39
N TRP A 25 -3.05 8.62 -2.78
CA TRP A 25 -3.50 7.26 -2.44
C TRP A 25 -3.15 6.88 -1.00
N VAL A 26 -2.03 7.38 -0.48
CA VAL A 26 -1.69 7.26 0.95
C VAL A 26 -2.74 7.97 1.79
N LEU A 27 -3.06 9.22 1.44
CA LEU A 27 -4.09 9.99 2.15
C LEU A 27 -5.48 9.35 2.07
N GLN A 28 -5.87 8.79 0.92
CA GLN A 28 -7.09 7.97 0.84
C GLN A 28 -6.99 6.75 1.75
N GLY A 29 -5.83 6.08 1.78
CA GLY A 29 -5.61 4.89 2.60
C GLY A 29 -5.75 5.16 4.10
N GLU A 30 -5.38 6.36 4.55
CA GLU A 30 -5.59 6.79 5.94
C GLU A 30 -7.09 6.91 6.30
N MET A 31 -7.97 7.06 5.31
CA MET A 31 -9.42 7.02 5.51
C MET A 31 -9.99 5.59 5.50
N MET A 32 -9.18 4.59 5.18
CA MET A 32 -9.59 3.19 5.07
C MET A 32 -9.26 2.41 6.33
N ARG A 33 -9.97 1.30 6.56
CA ARG A 33 -9.67 0.39 7.68
C ARG A 33 -8.34 -0.32 7.43
N PRO A 34 -7.35 -0.21 8.33
CA PRO A 34 -6.10 -0.94 8.19
C PRO A 34 -6.37 -2.44 8.21
N ALA A 35 -5.52 -3.20 7.52
CA ALA A 35 -5.54 -4.65 7.57
C ALA A 35 -4.49 -5.14 8.55
N TYR A 36 -4.74 -6.27 9.19
CA TYR A 36 -3.78 -6.88 10.09
C TYR A 36 -3.52 -8.30 9.61
N LEU A 37 -2.25 -8.71 9.59
CA LEU A 37 -1.89 -10.10 9.28
C LEU A 37 -2.44 -11.08 10.33
N ARG A 38 -2.69 -10.58 11.54
CA ARG A 38 -3.32 -11.32 12.64
C ARG A 38 -4.64 -10.67 13.02
N ALA A 39 -5.67 -11.50 13.18
CA ALA A 39 -6.98 -11.08 13.64
C ALA A 39 -6.91 -10.50 15.07
N ALA A 40 -8.02 -9.98 15.59
CA ALA A 40 -8.03 -9.47 16.95
C ALA A 40 -7.86 -10.61 17.96
N ASP A 41 -8.44 -11.78 17.72
CA ASP A 41 -8.28 -12.98 18.55
C ASP A 41 -6.86 -13.55 18.51
N PHE A 42 -6.34 -13.89 19.68
CA PHE A 42 -5.10 -14.65 19.85
C PHE A 42 -5.32 -16.09 19.42
N LYS A 43 -4.46 -16.56 18.51
CA LYS A 43 -4.30 -17.99 18.24
C LYS A 43 -3.21 -18.56 19.15
N PRO A 44 -3.20 -19.88 19.43
CA PRO A 44 -2.10 -20.51 20.18
C PRO A 44 -0.71 -20.19 19.59
N SER A 45 -0.61 -20.09 18.26
CA SER A 45 0.60 -19.70 17.53
C SER A 45 1.07 -18.26 17.76
N ASP A 46 0.21 -17.39 18.32
CA ASP A 46 0.56 -16.01 18.64
C ASP A 46 1.24 -15.90 20.02
N VAL A 47 1.19 -16.96 20.83
CA VAL A 47 1.89 -17.04 22.10
C VAL A 47 3.27 -17.66 21.83
N GLY A 48 4.29 -16.82 21.67
CA GLY A 48 5.64 -17.25 21.30
C GLY A 48 6.30 -18.10 22.39
N ASP A 49 6.30 -17.60 23.62
CA ASP A 49 6.79 -18.32 24.80
C ASP A 49 5.76 -18.22 25.94
N PRO A 50 4.89 -19.24 26.09
CA PRO A 50 3.86 -19.23 27.13
C PRO A 50 4.45 -19.32 28.55
N GLY A 51 5.63 -19.93 28.73
CA GLY A 51 6.29 -20.07 30.02
C GLY A 51 6.84 -18.74 30.50
N LEU A 52 7.52 -18.01 29.60
CA LEU A 52 8.00 -16.66 29.86
C LEU A 52 6.83 -15.70 30.15
N PHE A 53 5.75 -15.78 29.37
CA PHE A 53 4.53 -14.99 29.60
C PHE A 53 4.01 -15.19 31.04
N LEU A 54 3.81 -16.45 31.46
CA LEU A 54 3.30 -16.75 32.79
C LEU A 54 4.27 -16.33 33.90
N ALA A 55 5.58 -16.49 33.69
CA ALA A 55 6.60 -16.05 34.64
C ALA A 55 6.55 -14.52 34.82
N GLN A 56 6.49 -13.76 33.73
CA GLN A 56 6.38 -12.30 33.75
C GLN A 56 5.07 -11.84 34.39
N ALA A 57 3.95 -12.39 33.94
CA ALA A 57 2.61 -12.02 34.40
C ALA A 57 2.41 -12.30 35.91
N ARG A 58 2.93 -13.43 36.42
CA ARG A 58 2.88 -13.77 37.86
C ARG A 58 3.87 -12.99 38.71
N SER A 59 5.02 -12.61 38.14
CA SER A 59 6.05 -11.88 38.88
C SER A 59 5.60 -10.47 39.31
N GLY A 60 4.68 -9.85 38.55
CA GLY A 60 4.13 -8.53 38.86
C GLY A 60 5.17 -7.41 38.92
N THR A 61 6.35 -7.59 38.31
CA THR A 61 7.47 -6.64 38.36
C THR A 61 7.15 -5.28 37.72
N ASN A 62 6.16 -5.23 36.84
CA ASN A 62 5.60 -4.01 36.25
C ASN A 62 4.11 -3.90 36.63
N ALA A 63 3.68 -2.73 37.11
CA ALA A 63 2.28 -2.44 37.45
C ALA A 63 1.32 -2.71 36.28
N VAL A 64 1.78 -2.50 35.04
CA VAL A 64 1.03 -2.82 33.81
C VAL A 64 0.82 -4.33 33.67
N MET A 65 1.87 -5.13 33.84
CA MET A 65 1.79 -6.60 33.76
C MET A 65 0.87 -7.16 34.86
N ALA A 66 0.99 -6.64 36.08
CA ALA A 66 0.13 -7.02 37.19
C ALA A 66 -1.35 -6.69 36.90
N SER A 67 -1.62 -5.48 36.37
CA SER A 67 -2.96 -5.07 35.95
C SER A 67 -3.57 -6.00 34.90
N ILE A 68 -2.80 -6.38 33.87
CA ILE A 68 -3.29 -7.30 32.84
C ILE A 68 -3.53 -8.70 33.43
N TRP A 69 -2.61 -9.18 34.29
CA TRP A 69 -2.78 -10.48 34.95
C TRP A 69 -3.99 -10.51 35.88
N GLU A 70 -4.25 -9.45 36.64
CA GLU A 70 -5.42 -9.32 37.50
C GLU A 70 -6.72 -9.38 36.70
N ALA A 71 -6.76 -8.75 35.52
CA ALA A 71 -7.92 -8.76 34.64
C ALA A 71 -8.26 -10.16 34.10
N VAL A 72 -7.31 -11.10 34.04
CA VAL A 72 -7.58 -12.47 33.56
C VAL A 72 -8.54 -13.18 34.52
N PRO A 73 -9.66 -13.74 34.03
CA PRO A 73 -10.62 -14.45 34.87
C PRO A 73 -10.01 -15.64 35.61
N GLN A 74 -10.44 -15.89 36.85
CA GLN A 74 -9.94 -17.01 37.65
C GLN A 74 -10.06 -18.40 37.00
N PRO A 75 -11.16 -18.74 36.29
CA PRO A 75 -11.26 -20.03 35.60
C PRO A 75 -10.16 -20.24 34.55
N GLU A 76 -9.71 -19.16 33.90
CA GLU A 76 -8.65 -19.22 32.89
C GLU A 76 -7.27 -19.34 33.56
N LYS A 77 -7.07 -18.65 34.69
CA LYS A 77 -5.85 -18.82 35.51
C LYS A 77 -5.68 -20.26 36.00
N SER A 78 -6.78 -20.90 36.42
CA SER A 78 -6.78 -22.33 36.80
C SER A 78 -6.43 -23.22 35.61
N ARG A 79 -7.02 -22.99 34.44
CA ARG A 79 -6.68 -23.75 33.21
C ARG A 79 -5.21 -23.59 32.82
N MET A 80 -4.66 -22.38 32.89
CA MET A 80 -3.23 -22.15 32.62
C MET A 80 -2.32 -22.86 33.64
N ALA A 81 -2.78 -23.06 34.88
CA ALA A 81 -2.05 -23.82 35.89
C ALA A 81 -2.16 -25.35 35.68
N GLU A 82 -3.28 -25.81 35.13
CA GLU A 82 -3.55 -27.22 34.83
C GLU A 82 -2.92 -27.68 33.50
N ALA A 83 -2.66 -26.76 32.57
CA ALA A 83 -2.15 -27.04 31.23
C ALA A 83 -0.75 -27.70 31.16
N GLY A 84 -0.08 -27.90 32.31
CA GLY A 84 1.23 -28.54 32.38
C GLY A 84 2.32 -27.78 31.62
N ASP A 85 3.47 -28.43 31.41
CA ASP A 85 4.62 -27.82 30.70
C ASP A 85 4.61 -28.07 29.19
N ALA A 86 3.56 -28.75 28.68
CA ALA A 86 3.42 -29.01 27.26
C ALA A 86 3.10 -27.70 26.51
N VAL A 87 4.06 -27.24 25.69
CA VAL A 87 3.97 -25.95 24.97
C VAL A 87 2.64 -25.77 24.21
N PRO A 88 2.12 -26.75 23.45
CA PRO A 88 0.87 -26.55 22.68
C PRO A 88 -0.36 -26.34 23.58
N ASP A 89 -0.46 -27.10 24.67
CA ASP A 89 -1.60 -27.03 25.59
C ASP A 89 -1.55 -25.72 26.39
N LEU A 90 -0.35 -25.30 26.79
CA LEU A 90 -0.12 -24.04 27.48
C LEU A 90 -0.36 -22.83 26.57
N GLN A 91 0.07 -22.89 25.30
CA GLN A 91 -0.25 -21.87 24.29
C GLN A 91 -1.76 -21.72 24.09
N ALA A 92 -2.49 -22.84 24.03
CA ALA A 92 -3.94 -22.81 23.87
C ALA A 92 -4.64 -22.20 25.10
N ALA A 93 -4.24 -22.60 26.31
CA ALA A 93 -4.78 -22.06 27.55
C ALA A 93 -4.51 -20.56 27.69
N VAL A 94 -3.29 -20.11 27.39
CA VAL A 94 -2.91 -18.68 27.41
C VAL A 94 -3.73 -17.91 26.38
N ALA A 95 -3.80 -18.38 25.13
CA ALA A 95 -4.55 -17.70 24.08
C ALA A 95 -6.04 -17.56 24.42
N GLU A 96 -6.68 -18.60 24.97
CA GLU A 96 -8.09 -18.53 25.39
C GLU A 96 -8.30 -17.50 26.51
N GLY A 97 -7.44 -17.51 27.54
CA GLY A 97 -7.51 -16.54 28.63
C GLY A 97 -7.32 -15.10 28.16
N LEU A 98 -6.38 -14.86 27.23
CA LEU A 98 -6.19 -13.55 26.63
C LEU A 98 -7.40 -13.13 25.77
N ASN A 99 -7.99 -14.05 25.01
CA ASN A 99 -9.21 -13.77 24.22
C ASN A 99 -10.39 -13.32 25.08
N ARG A 100 -10.51 -13.82 26.32
CA ARG A 100 -11.53 -13.34 27.27
C ARG A 100 -11.32 -11.88 27.66
N LEU A 101 -10.07 -11.40 27.73
CA LEU A 101 -9.77 -9.99 27.97
C LEU A 101 -10.17 -9.10 26.79
N LEU A 102 -10.01 -9.61 25.56
CA LEU A 102 -10.33 -8.85 24.35
C LEU A 102 -11.83 -8.55 24.22
N ALA A 103 -12.69 -9.45 24.69
CA ALA A 103 -14.14 -9.28 24.66
C ALA A 103 -14.69 -8.34 25.75
N GLY A 104 -13.84 -7.90 26.68
CA GLY A 104 -14.20 -7.05 27.82
C GLY A 104 -14.16 -5.55 27.51
N ALA A 105 -14.22 -4.74 28.58
CA ALA A 105 -13.95 -3.31 28.51
C ALA A 105 -12.49 -3.02 28.13
N SER A 106 -12.20 -1.77 27.75
CA SER A 106 -10.82 -1.38 27.45
C SER A 106 -9.91 -1.62 28.66
N LEU A 107 -8.76 -2.27 28.42
CA LEU A 107 -7.71 -2.47 29.42
C LEU A 107 -6.92 -1.18 29.68
N PHE A 108 -7.03 -0.18 28.80
CA PHE A 108 -6.29 1.07 28.94
C PHE A 108 -6.75 1.85 30.17
N ARG A 109 -5.78 2.15 31.04
CA ARG A 109 -5.96 2.92 32.25
C ARG A 109 -4.85 3.96 32.34
N ALA A 110 -5.22 5.24 32.28
CA ALA A 110 -4.26 6.35 32.21
C ALA A 110 -3.39 6.49 33.48
N ASP A 111 -3.82 5.91 34.60
CA ASP A 111 -3.08 5.82 35.87
C ASP A 111 -2.05 4.68 35.88
N VAL A 112 -2.17 3.70 34.99
CA VAL A 112 -1.31 2.49 34.96
C VAL A 112 -0.41 2.46 33.73
N PHE A 113 -0.94 2.81 32.55
CA PHE A 113 -0.21 2.77 31.29
C PHE A 113 0.49 4.10 31.02
N ASP A 114 1.81 4.08 30.89
CA ASP A 114 2.58 5.23 30.39
C ASP A 114 2.44 5.31 28.86
N THR A 115 1.80 6.38 28.38
CA THR A 115 1.62 6.63 26.94
C THR A 115 2.95 6.77 26.18
N ASN A 116 4.06 7.11 26.85
CA ASN A 116 5.37 7.18 26.21
C ASN A 116 6.01 5.80 25.97
N ALA A 117 5.55 4.77 26.69
CA ALA A 117 6.03 3.40 26.55
C ALA A 117 5.21 2.58 25.54
N LEU A 118 4.05 3.08 25.12
CA LEU A 118 3.17 2.41 24.16
C LEU A 118 3.67 2.57 22.73
N GLY A 119 3.41 1.55 21.91
CA GLY A 119 3.66 1.61 20.48
C GLY A 119 2.84 2.71 19.79
N PRO A 120 3.33 3.28 18.68
CA PRO A 120 2.61 4.30 17.93
C PRO A 120 1.23 3.82 17.48
N GLU A 121 1.10 2.54 17.12
CA GLU A 121 -0.16 1.92 16.71
C GLU A 121 -1.20 1.84 17.83
N THR A 122 -0.76 1.54 19.05
CA THR A 122 -1.61 1.54 20.24
C THR A 122 -2.15 2.95 20.50
N LEU A 123 -1.29 3.96 20.40
CA LEU A 123 -1.68 5.36 20.56
C LEU A 123 -2.65 5.85 19.47
N LEU A 124 -2.44 5.44 18.22
CA LEU A 124 -3.34 5.76 17.12
C LEU A 124 -4.72 5.12 17.32
N THR A 125 -4.75 3.84 17.69
CA THR A 125 -6.01 3.09 17.90
C THR A 125 -6.77 3.61 19.12
N LEU A 126 -6.08 4.06 20.18
CA LEU A 126 -6.69 4.68 21.35
C LEU A 126 -7.40 6.01 21.06
N ARG A 127 -6.99 6.72 20.00
CA ARG A 127 -7.64 7.97 19.56
C ARG A 127 -8.87 7.73 18.70
N ALA A 128 -9.05 6.51 18.19
CA ALA A 128 -10.22 6.17 17.40
C ALA A 128 -11.49 6.13 18.26
N PRO A 129 -12.67 6.36 17.69
CA PRO A 129 -13.93 6.26 18.41
C PRO A 129 -14.08 4.88 19.07
N PRO A 130 -14.61 4.80 20.30
CA PRO A 130 -14.79 3.55 21.00
C PRO A 130 -15.88 2.71 20.32
N ASP A 131 -15.44 1.63 19.68
CA ASP A 131 -16.26 0.60 19.03
C ASP A 131 -15.81 -0.77 19.60
N PRO A 132 -16.66 -1.81 19.68
CA PRO A 132 -16.26 -3.10 20.23
C PRO A 132 -15.08 -3.75 19.49
N GLU A 133 -15.01 -3.62 18.16
CA GLU A 133 -13.87 -4.15 17.38
C GLU A 133 -12.59 -3.37 17.68
N VAL A 134 -12.70 -2.03 17.78
CA VAL A 134 -11.58 -1.14 18.13
C VAL A 134 -11.10 -1.42 19.56
N THR A 135 -12.02 -1.66 20.50
CA THR A 135 -11.70 -1.95 21.90
C THR A 135 -10.96 -3.28 22.03
N ALA A 136 -11.44 -4.33 21.36
CA ALA A 136 -10.73 -5.61 21.30
C ALA A 136 -9.34 -5.44 20.68
N ARG A 137 -9.20 -4.60 19.64
CA ARG A 137 -7.90 -4.31 19.03
C ARG A 137 -6.97 -3.56 19.98
N VAL A 138 -7.44 -2.52 20.67
CA VAL A 138 -6.67 -1.80 21.70
C VAL A 138 -6.19 -2.77 22.76
N ASN A 139 -7.07 -3.64 23.27
CA ASN A 139 -6.71 -4.62 24.30
C ASN A 139 -5.60 -5.55 23.81
N ARG A 140 -5.68 -6.03 22.57
CA ARG A 140 -4.62 -6.84 21.97
C ARG A 140 -3.30 -6.07 21.89
N LEU A 141 -3.32 -4.85 21.37
CA LEU A 141 -2.11 -4.05 21.19
C LEU A 141 -1.43 -3.72 22.54
N LEU A 142 -2.23 -3.44 23.58
CA LEU A 142 -1.71 -3.24 24.93
C LEU A 142 -1.03 -4.50 25.48
N ILE A 143 -1.60 -5.68 25.23
CA ILE A 143 -0.98 -6.95 25.62
C ILE A 143 0.33 -7.18 24.84
N GLU A 144 0.33 -6.94 23.53
CA GLU A 144 1.52 -7.05 22.67
C GLU A 144 2.64 -6.08 23.09
N ASP A 145 2.30 -4.85 23.48
CA ASP A 145 3.26 -3.85 23.97
C ASP A 145 3.79 -4.19 25.36
N THR A 146 2.97 -4.82 26.21
CA THR A 146 3.37 -5.21 27.55
C THR A 146 4.26 -6.45 27.56
N PHE A 147 4.05 -7.37 26.60
CA PHE A 147 4.70 -8.68 26.53
C PHE A 147 5.41 -8.94 25.19
N PRO A 148 6.38 -8.11 24.78
CA PRO A 148 6.98 -8.18 23.44
C PRO A 148 7.78 -9.47 23.17
N ASP A 149 8.37 -10.07 24.22
CA ASP A 149 9.21 -11.27 24.08
C ASP A 149 8.41 -12.58 24.13
N SER A 150 7.18 -12.54 24.65
CA SER A 150 6.35 -13.74 24.86
C SER A 150 5.10 -13.78 23.98
N ILE A 151 4.63 -12.63 23.50
CA ILE A 151 3.49 -12.51 22.57
C ILE A 151 3.99 -11.99 21.22
N VAL A 152 3.61 -12.69 20.15
CA VAL A 152 3.97 -12.33 18.79
C VAL A 152 3.14 -11.11 18.36
N ARG A 153 3.83 -10.02 18.01
CA ARG A 153 3.19 -8.79 17.53
C ARG A 153 2.36 -9.00 16.26
N SER A 154 1.21 -8.34 16.22
CA SER A 154 0.37 -8.23 15.05
C SER A 154 0.96 -7.19 14.09
N TYR A 155 1.18 -7.58 12.84
CA TYR A 155 1.67 -6.65 11.82
C TYR A 155 0.49 -5.93 11.18
N ARG A 156 0.49 -4.59 11.30
CA ARG A 156 -0.44 -3.71 10.60
C ARG A 156 0.04 -3.50 9.17
N ILE A 157 -0.88 -3.65 8.24
CA ILE A 157 -0.73 -3.24 6.86
C ILE A 157 -1.49 -1.91 6.76
N GLY A 158 -0.74 -0.83 6.72
CA GLY A 158 -1.24 0.52 6.50
C GLY A 158 -1.03 0.98 5.06
N PRO A 159 -1.31 2.26 4.78
CA PRO A 159 -1.15 2.85 3.45
C PRO A 159 0.31 2.92 2.99
N GLU A 160 1.24 3.18 3.91
CA GLU A 160 2.68 3.23 3.61
C GLU A 160 3.23 1.86 3.21
N GLU A 161 2.81 0.78 3.88
CA GLU A 161 3.19 -0.59 3.51
C GLU A 161 2.67 -0.98 2.12
N MET A 162 1.51 -0.44 1.70
CA MET A 162 0.99 -0.66 0.35
C MET A 162 1.87 -0.02 -0.72
N LEU A 163 2.47 1.14 -0.47
CA LEU A 163 3.47 1.72 -1.38
C LEU A 163 4.71 0.84 -1.50
N ALA A 164 5.19 0.31 -0.37
CA ALA A 164 6.36 -0.57 -0.34
C ALA A 164 6.14 -1.90 -1.09
N ALA A 165 4.89 -2.26 -1.42
CA ALA A 165 4.58 -3.45 -2.19
C ALA A 165 4.85 -3.31 -3.70
N ASN A 166 5.00 -2.08 -4.24
CA ASN A 166 5.19 -1.87 -5.68
C ASN A 166 6.40 -2.64 -6.26
N PRO A 167 7.63 -2.61 -5.67
CA PRO A 167 8.75 -3.40 -6.18
C PRO A 167 8.49 -4.91 -6.21
N ILE A 168 7.72 -5.43 -5.25
CA ILE A 168 7.32 -6.84 -5.21
C ILE A 168 6.40 -7.15 -6.41
N PHE A 169 5.42 -6.28 -6.66
CA PHE A 169 4.55 -6.41 -7.83
C PHE A 169 5.32 -6.29 -9.15
N VAL A 170 6.28 -5.37 -9.27
CA VAL A 170 7.13 -5.28 -10.46
C VAL A 170 7.92 -6.57 -10.67
N MET A 171 8.54 -7.09 -9.61
CA MET A 171 9.31 -8.35 -9.67
C MET A 171 8.45 -9.55 -10.11
N ILE A 172 7.16 -9.55 -9.78
CA ILE A 172 6.20 -10.57 -10.20
C ILE A 172 5.68 -10.32 -11.62
N PHE A 173 5.31 -9.08 -11.95
CA PHE A 173 4.66 -8.76 -13.21
C PHE A 173 5.62 -8.68 -14.40
N VAL A 174 6.88 -8.26 -14.21
CA VAL A 174 7.88 -8.25 -15.28
C VAL A 174 8.04 -9.63 -15.94
N PRO A 175 8.29 -10.74 -15.20
CA PRO A 175 8.40 -12.06 -15.82
C PRO A 175 7.06 -12.55 -16.38
N ILE A 176 5.93 -12.30 -15.72
CA ILE A 176 4.60 -12.68 -16.26
C ILE A 176 4.35 -11.99 -17.60
N MET A 177 4.58 -10.68 -17.67
CA MET A 177 4.37 -9.92 -18.90
C MET A 177 5.31 -10.41 -20.01
N SER A 178 6.57 -10.66 -19.68
CA SER A 178 7.60 -11.03 -20.67
C SER A 178 7.48 -12.47 -21.18
N ILE A 179 7.17 -13.42 -20.30
CA ILE A 179 7.15 -14.86 -20.61
C ILE A 179 5.75 -15.32 -21.06
N LEU A 180 4.68 -14.75 -20.50
CA LEU A 180 3.31 -15.18 -20.78
C LEU A 180 2.59 -14.19 -21.70
N VAL A 181 2.47 -12.92 -21.30
CA VAL A 181 1.54 -11.98 -21.96
C VAL A 181 2.04 -11.52 -23.33
N TYR A 182 3.30 -11.12 -23.46
CA TYR A 182 3.86 -10.61 -24.71
C TYR A 182 3.90 -11.67 -25.82
N PRO A 183 4.28 -12.94 -25.55
CA PRO A 183 4.21 -14.00 -26.55
C PRO A 183 2.77 -14.31 -26.99
N LEU A 184 1.80 -14.28 -26.07
CA LEU A 184 0.38 -14.52 -26.38
C LEU A 184 -0.23 -13.42 -27.26
N LEU A 185 0.15 -12.16 -27.05
CA LEU A 185 -0.32 -11.04 -27.87
C LEU A 185 0.33 -10.97 -29.26
N GLY A 186 1.49 -11.62 -29.45
CA GLY A 186 2.21 -11.71 -30.71
C GLY A 186 2.42 -10.34 -31.38
N ARG A 187 2.06 -10.25 -32.68
CA ARG A 187 2.26 -9.05 -33.52
C ARG A 187 1.46 -7.81 -33.10
N PHE A 188 0.45 -7.95 -32.25
CA PHE A 188 -0.32 -6.80 -31.76
C PHE A 188 0.40 -6.03 -30.65
N ALA A 189 1.42 -6.64 -30.04
CA ALA A 189 2.18 -6.06 -28.94
C ALA A 189 3.46 -5.37 -29.45
N THR A 190 3.36 -4.40 -30.35
CA THR A 190 4.53 -3.54 -30.66
C THR A 190 4.90 -2.70 -29.43
N PRO A 191 6.18 -2.38 -29.17
CA PRO A 191 6.60 -1.66 -27.97
C PRO A 191 5.81 -0.37 -27.69
N LEU A 192 5.55 0.45 -28.71
CA LEU A 192 4.80 1.70 -28.56
C LEU A 192 3.32 1.48 -28.21
N LYS A 193 2.70 0.43 -28.74
CA LYS A 193 1.32 0.05 -28.37
C LYS A 193 1.24 -0.47 -26.93
N ARG A 194 2.26 -1.21 -26.46
CA ARG A 194 2.37 -1.65 -25.05
C ARG A 194 2.45 -0.44 -24.13
N MET A 195 3.32 0.52 -24.44
CA MET A 195 3.46 1.76 -23.67
C MET A 195 2.15 2.57 -23.64
N SER A 196 1.48 2.71 -24.79
CA SER A 196 0.16 3.35 -24.89
C SER A 196 -0.89 2.62 -24.03
N ALA A 197 -0.97 1.29 -24.12
CA ALA A 197 -1.87 0.49 -23.30
C ALA A 197 -1.58 0.67 -21.79
N GLY A 198 -0.30 0.75 -21.41
CA GLY A 198 0.11 1.08 -20.05
C GLY A 198 -0.47 2.41 -19.58
N MET A 199 -0.34 3.48 -20.38
CA MET A 199 -0.91 4.79 -20.03
C MET A 199 -2.44 4.76 -19.89
N PHE A 200 -3.16 4.01 -20.73
CA PHE A 200 -4.61 3.83 -20.56
C PHE A 200 -4.97 3.04 -19.30
N LEU A 201 -4.20 2.01 -18.96
CA LEU A 201 -4.38 1.24 -17.72
C LEU A 201 -4.11 2.11 -16.48
N ALA A 202 -3.10 2.99 -16.52
CA ALA A 202 -2.85 3.96 -15.47
C ALA A 202 -4.03 4.93 -15.29
N ALA A 203 -4.65 5.39 -16.39
CA ALA A 203 -5.88 6.19 -16.28
C ALA A 203 -7.02 5.37 -15.63
N GLY A 204 -7.14 4.08 -15.98
CA GLY A 204 -8.11 3.17 -15.39
C GLY A 204 -7.91 2.94 -13.89
N SER A 205 -6.68 2.88 -13.39
CA SER A 205 -6.42 2.72 -11.95
C SER A 205 -6.93 3.92 -11.15
N PHE A 206 -6.77 5.15 -11.66
CA PHE A 206 -7.34 6.34 -11.04
C PHE A 206 -8.88 6.34 -11.04
N VAL A 207 -9.53 5.75 -12.05
CA VAL A 207 -11.00 5.57 -12.04
C VAL A 207 -11.42 4.60 -10.94
N ILE A 208 -10.67 3.51 -10.72
CA ILE A 208 -10.93 2.57 -9.62
C ILE A 208 -10.78 3.28 -8.27
N VAL A 209 -9.73 4.08 -8.09
CA VAL A 209 -9.50 4.86 -6.86
C VAL A 209 -10.59 5.92 -6.65
N ALA A 210 -11.04 6.60 -7.70
CA ALA A 210 -12.16 7.54 -7.63
C ALA A 210 -13.45 6.83 -7.20
N TRP A 211 -13.73 5.65 -7.76
CA TRP A 211 -14.87 4.83 -7.36
C TRP A 211 -14.77 4.41 -5.89
N MET A 212 -13.59 4.00 -5.42
CA MET A 212 -13.37 3.69 -4.00
C MET A 212 -13.66 4.92 -3.12
N GLN A 213 -13.20 6.11 -3.53
CA GLN A 213 -13.46 7.34 -2.79
C GLN A 213 -14.96 7.64 -2.67
N VAL A 214 -15.74 7.50 -3.75
CA VAL A 214 -17.20 7.69 -3.70
C VAL A 214 -17.86 6.76 -2.67
N ARG A 215 -17.34 5.54 -2.51
CA ARG A 215 -17.87 4.59 -1.52
C ARG A 215 -17.50 5.00 -0.10
N ILE A 216 -16.26 5.46 0.13
CA ILE A 216 -15.78 5.96 1.41
C ILE A 216 -16.60 7.19 1.84
N ASP A 217 -16.76 8.17 0.95
CA ASP A 217 -17.56 9.38 1.20
C ASP A 217 -19.03 9.04 1.47
N GLY A 218 -19.54 7.96 0.86
CA GLY A 218 -20.86 7.39 1.12
C GLY A 218 -20.98 6.62 2.45
N GLY A 219 -19.95 6.64 3.31
CA GLY A 219 -19.93 5.99 4.62
C GLY A 219 -19.50 4.52 4.60
N ALA A 220 -19.06 3.98 3.45
CA ALA A 220 -18.59 2.60 3.39
C ALA A 220 -17.21 2.45 4.05
N GLN A 221 -17.09 1.44 4.90
CA GLN A 221 -15.87 1.11 5.60
C GLN A 221 -15.03 0.13 4.79
N LEU A 222 -14.25 0.63 3.84
CA LEU A 222 -13.38 -0.20 3.00
C LEU A 222 -12.09 -0.57 3.74
N SER A 223 -11.67 -1.83 3.64
CA SER A 223 -10.32 -2.24 4.08
C SER A 223 -9.26 -1.75 3.09
N ILE A 224 -8.10 -1.37 3.61
CA ILE A 224 -6.92 -0.95 2.82
C ILE A 224 -6.53 -1.97 1.73
N LEU A 225 -6.85 -3.26 1.92
CA LEU A 225 -6.59 -4.31 0.91
C LEU A 225 -7.33 -4.05 -0.42
N TRP A 226 -8.40 -3.26 -0.43
CA TRP A 226 -9.03 -2.84 -1.68
C TRP A 226 -8.09 -1.99 -2.55
N GLN A 227 -7.12 -1.28 -1.97
CA GLN A 227 -6.10 -0.55 -2.73
C GLN A 227 -5.16 -1.48 -3.50
N THR A 228 -5.06 -2.76 -3.12
CA THR A 228 -4.28 -3.73 -3.90
C THR A 228 -4.77 -3.79 -5.35
N LEU A 229 -6.06 -3.63 -5.61
CA LEU A 229 -6.62 -3.66 -6.97
C LEU A 229 -6.07 -2.52 -7.85
N PRO A 230 -6.22 -1.22 -7.51
CA PRO A 230 -5.67 -0.14 -8.32
C PRO A 230 -4.13 -0.16 -8.34
N TYR A 231 -3.44 -0.61 -7.27
CA TYR A 231 -1.98 -0.76 -7.31
C TYR A 231 -1.54 -1.84 -8.31
N VAL A 232 -2.21 -2.99 -8.37
CA VAL A 232 -1.91 -4.03 -9.37
C VAL A 232 -2.10 -3.49 -10.79
N VAL A 233 -3.20 -2.79 -11.06
CA VAL A 233 -3.46 -2.19 -12.38
C VAL A 233 -2.39 -1.16 -12.73
N LEU A 234 -2.02 -0.30 -11.77
CA LEU A 234 -1.01 0.73 -11.96
C LEU A 234 0.40 0.15 -12.15
N THR A 235 0.77 -0.91 -11.41
CA THR A 235 2.07 -1.56 -11.61
C THR A 235 2.13 -2.28 -12.95
N ILE A 236 1.04 -2.87 -13.43
CA ILE A 236 0.99 -3.41 -14.79
C ILE A 236 1.20 -2.29 -15.81
N ALA A 237 0.57 -1.14 -15.61
CA ALA A 237 0.79 0.05 -16.44
C ALA A 237 2.25 0.52 -16.43
N GLU A 238 2.88 0.53 -15.26
CA GLU A 238 4.29 0.86 -15.08
C GLU A 238 5.19 -0.10 -15.87
N VAL A 239 4.99 -1.41 -15.75
CA VAL A 239 5.80 -2.41 -16.47
C VAL A 239 5.64 -2.24 -17.99
N LEU A 240 4.40 -1.99 -18.46
CA LEU A 240 4.12 -1.78 -19.87
C LEU A 240 4.76 -0.50 -20.41
N PHE A 241 4.88 0.55 -19.61
CA PHE A 241 5.47 1.82 -20.00
C PHE A 241 6.98 1.88 -19.78
N SER A 242 7.44 1.67 -18.54
CA SER A 242 8.81 1.86 -18.07
C SER A 242 9.77 0.80 -18.59
N THR A 243 9.48 -0.48 -18.35
CA THR A 243 10.33 -1.59 -18.80
C THR A 243 10.42 -1.63 -20.32
N THR A 244 9.27 -1.54 -21.00
CA THR A 244 9.21 -1.52 -22.46
C THR A 244 9.84 -0.26 -23.05
N GLY A 245 9.66 0.90 -22.43
CA GLY A 245 10.20 2.17 -22.90
C GLY A 245 11.72 2.19 -22.90
N LEU A 246 12.34 1.74 -21.81
CA LEU A 246 13.80 1.68 -21.72
C LEU A 246 14.38 0.63 -22.69
N GLU A 247 13.73 -0.52 -22.82
CA GLU A 247 14.10 -1.55 -23.80
C GLU A 247 14.02 -1.02 -25.23
N PHE A 248 12.91 -0.35 -25.59
CA PHE A 248 12.73 0.28 -26.89
C PHE A 248 13.78 1.36 -27.17
N ALA A 249 14.07 2.22 -26.20
CA ALA A 249 15.06 3.28 -26.35
C ALA A 249 16.47 2.70 -26.61
N PHE A 250 16.87 1.64 -25.89
CA PHE A 250 18.14 0.96 -26.12
C PHE A 250 18.22 0.23 -27.46
N ARG A 251 17.10 -0.33 -27.96
CA ARG A 251 17.05 -1.00 -29.27
C ARG A 251 17.17 0.01 -30.42
N GLU A 252 16.52 1.16 -30.33
CA GLU A 252 16.51 2.16 -31.42
C GLU A 252 17.77 3.04 -31.47
N ALA A 253 18.50 3.15 -30.36
CA ALA A 253 19.72 3.95 -30.30
C ALA A 253 20.99 3.17 -30.68
N ALA A 254 22.05 3.89 -31.00
CA ALA A 254 23.36 3.27 -31.24
C ALA A 254 23.93 2.67 -29.94
N PRO A 255 24.67 1.54 -29.99
CA PRO A 255 25.18 0.86 -28.80
C PRO A 255 26.04 1.73 -27.86
N SER A 256 26.72 2.75 -28.41
CA SER A 256 27.55 3.71 -27.64
C SER A 256 26.73 4.72 -26.84
N MET A 257 25.42 4.83 -27.06
CA MET A 257 24.57 5.87 -26.46
C MET A 257 23.78 5.39 -25.23
N LYS A 258 24.00 4.17 -24.74
CA LYS A 258 23.25 3.61 -23.60
C LYS A 258 23.27 4.54 -22.38
N SER A 259 24.45 5.05 -22.01
CA SER A 259 24.58 5.99 -20.88
C SER A 259 23.79 7.29 -21.10
N ILE A 260 23.81 7.83 -22.31
CA ILE A 260 23.08 9.05 -22.68
C ILE A 260 21.56 8.83 -22.55
N ILE A 261 21.05 7.67 -23.00
CA ILE A 261 19.63 7.32 -22.88
C ILE A 261 19.22 7.20 -21.42
N THR A 262 20.00 6.50 -20.60
CA THR A 262 19.72 6.41 -19.17
C THR A 262 19.70 7.80 -18.52
N GLY A 263 20.62 8.68 -18.90
CA GLY A 263 20.63 10.08 -18.47
C GLY A 263 19.34 10.81 -18.85
N PHE A 264 18.89 10.71 -20.10
CA PHE A 264 17.63 11.30 -20.55
C PHE A 264 16.41 10.68 -19.86
N TRP A 265 16.41 9.37 -19.64
CA TRP A 265 15.35 8.69 -18.91
C TRP A 265 15.22 9.23 -17.49
N ASN A 266 16.34 9.35 -16.77
CA ASN A 266 16.36 9.94 -15.43
C ASN A 266 15.91 11.41 -15.45
N LEU A 267 16.24 12.17 -16.50
CA LEU A 267 15.70 13.52 -16.67
C LEU A 267 14.18 13.51 -16.82
N THR A 268 13.59 12.54 -17.53
CA THR A 268 12.12 12.45 -17.62
C THR A 268 11.48 12.23 -16.26
N VAL A 269 12.06 11.37 -15.42
CA VAL A 269 11.60 11.12 -14.05
C VAL A 269 11.80 12.36 -13.17
N ALA A 270 12.95 13.04 -13.28
CA ALA A 270 13.22 14.26 -12.53
C ALA A 270 12.23 15.38 -12.88
N PHE A 271 11.95 15.60 -14.17
CA PHE A 271 10.92 16.55 -14.60
C PHE A 271 9.52 16.12 -14.16
N GLY A 272 9.21 14.83 -14.17
CA GLY A 272 7.94 14.31 -13.65
C GLY A 272 7.74 14.70 -12.19
N ASN A 273 8.73 14.43 -11.34
CA ASN A 273 8.71 14.81 -9.93
C ASN A 273 8.51 16.33 -9.71
N LEU A 274 9.15 17.18 -10.53
CA LEU A 274 8.95 18.63 -10.46
C LEU A 274 7.52 19.05 -10.85
N LEU A 275 6.90 18.35 -11.79
CA LEU A 275 5.55 18.64 -12.26
C LEU A 275 4.45 18.18 -11.29
N VAL A 276 4.76 17.29 -10.33
CA VAL A 276 3.77 16.78 -9.35
C VAL A 276 3.05 17.93 -8.64
N ALA A 277 3.80 18.85 -8.05
CA ALA A 277 3.24 19.98 -7.29
C ALA A 277 2.45 20.95 -8.19
N GLU A 278 2.91 21.18 -9.41
CA GLU A 278 2.23 22.03 -10.38
C GLU A 278 0.90 21.44 -10.83
N ILE A 279 0.87 20.13 -11.12
CA ILE A 279 -0.36 19.42 -11.48
C ILE A 279 -1.37 19.48 -10.32
N THR A 280 -0.92 19.26 -9.09
CA THR A 280 -1.78 19.37 -7.90
C THR A 280 -2.30 20.80 -7.73
N GLY A 281 -1.46 21.82 -7.95
CA GLY A 281 -1.85 23.23 -7.89
C GLY A 281 -2.87 23.62 -8.96
N ILE A 282 -2.71 23.12 -10.19
CA ILE A 282 -3.67 23.31 -11.29
C ILE A 282 -5.00 22.62 -10.93
N ALA A 283 -4.95 21.38 -10.48
CA ALA A 283 -6.14 20.63 -10.08
C ALA A 283 -6.92 21.36 -8.98
N ALA A 284 -6.22 21.87 -7.96
CA ALA A 284 -6.84 22.63 -6.88
C ALA A 284 -7.53 23.92 -7.37
N ARG A 285 -6.97 24.61 -8.38
CA ARG A 285 -7.59 25.81 -8.97
C ARG A 285 -8.78 25.48 -9.87
N VAL A 286 -8.72 24.37 -10.60
CA VAL A 286 -9.77 23.95 -11.54
C VAL A 286 -10.96 23.33 -10.81
N LEU A 287 -10.71 22.59 -9.73
CA LEU A 287 -11.72 21.82 -9.00
C LEU A 287 -12.14 22.46 -7.67
N GLY A 288 -11.40 23.46 -7.18
CA GLY A 288 -11.65 24.08 -5.89
C GLY A 288 -12.88 24.97 -5.92
N ASP A 289 -13.80 24.74 -4.99
CA ASP A 289 -15.04 25.51 -4.82
C ASP A 289 -14.81 26.81 -3.98
N GLY A 290 -13.56 27.29 -3.88
CA GLY A 290 -13.18 28.47 -3.08
C GLY A 290 -12.91 28.21 -1.60
N THR A 291 -13.07 26.97 -1.11
CA THR A 291 -12.72 26.54 0.25
C THR A 291 -11.27 26.04 0.30
N GLY A 292 -10.44 26.65 1.14
CA GLY A 292 -8.98 26.50 1.11
C GLY A 292 -8.42 25.08 1.26
N GLY A 293 -7.47 24.75 0.39
CA GLY A 293 -6.12 24.33 0.80
C GLY A 293 -5.82 22.86 1.07
N HIS A 294 -6.68 22.09 1.75
CA HIS A 294 -6.27 20.74 2.19
C HIS A 294 -7.29 19.61 1.92
N ASP A 295 -8.59 19.91 1.84
CA ASP A 295 -9.63 18.89 1.60
C ASP A 295 -9.76 18.45 0.13
N VAL A 296 -9.14 19.17 -0.82
CA VAL A 296 -9.30 18.88 -2.25
C VAL A 296 -8.51 17.64 -2.70
N ALA A 297 -7.41 17.32 -2.00
CA ALA A 297 -6.47 16.27 -2.41
C ALA A 297 -7.07 14.86 -2.40
N VAL A 298 -8.07 14.61 -1.56
CA VAL A 298 -8.73 13.30 -1.41
C VAL A 298 -10.21 13.43 -1.73
N THR A 299 -10.52 13.70 -2.99
CA THR A 299 -11.91 13.77 -3.47
C THR A 299 -12.09 12.93 -4.73
N PRO A 300 -13.30 12.42 -4.99
CA PRO A 300 -13.58 11.72 -6.24
C PRO A 300 -13.28 12.59 -7.46
N LYS A 301 -13.55 13.91 -7.37
CA LYS A 301 -13.25 14.89 -8.41
C LYS A 301 -11.75 14.94 -8.73
N MET A 302 -10.89 14.94 -7.71
CA MET A 302 -9.43 14.96 -7.86
C MET A 302 -8.91 13.70 -8.57
N PHE A 303 -9.36 12.52 -8.12
CA PHE A 303 -8.97 11.25 -8.75
C PHE A 303 -9.45 11.15 -10.20
N LEU A 304 -10.68 11.61 -10.49
CA LEU A 304 -11.18 11.68 -11.87
C LEU A 304 -10.42 12.68 -12.73
N PHE A 305 -9.96 13.79 -12.15
CA PHE A 305 -9.11 14.75 -12.85
C PHE A 305 -7.77 14.13 -13.24
N TYR A 306 -7.11 13.41 -12.33
CA TYR A 306 -5.89 12.64 -12.65
C TYR A 306 -6.13 11.54 -13.67
N ALA A 307 -7.25 10.83 -13.58
CA ALA A 307 -7.67 9.86 -14.59
C ALA A 307 -7.82 10.52 -15.97
N GLY A 308 -8.51 11.66 -16.04
CA GLY A 308 -8.74 12.44 -17.26
C GLY A 308 -7.44 12.96 -17.87
N MET A 309 -6.54 13.54 -17.06
CA MET A 309 -5.23 13.97 -17.52
C MET A 309 -4.40 12.81 -18.05
N THR A 310 -4.35 11.69 -17.33
CA THR A 310 -3.61 10.50 -17.75
C THR A 310 -4.18 9.95 -19.07
N PHE A 311 -5.50 9.96 -19.23
CA PHE A 311 -6.18 9.55 -20.45
C PHE A 311 -5.85 10.47 -21.65
N VAL A 312 -5.83 11.80 -21.44
CA VAL A 312 -5.42 12.77 -22.47
C VAL A 312 -3.95 12.56 -22.87
N VAL A 313 -3.06 12.33 -21.89
CA VAL A 313 -1.65 12.01 -22.14
C VAL A 313 -1.52 10.71 -22.92
N ALA A 314 -2.31 9.67 -22.58
CA ALA A 314 -2.34 8.40 -23.29
C ALA A 314 -2.76 8.59 -24.77
N ILE A 315 -3.79 9.40 -25.04
CA ILE A 315 -4.21 9.75 -26.40
C ILE A 315 -3.08 10.48 -27.13
N ALA A 316 -2.52 11.53 -26.54
CA ALA A 316 -1.46 12.32 -27.16
C ALA A 316 -0.23 11.47 -27.48
N PHE A 317 0.17 10.59 -26.56
CA PHE A 317 1.26 9.63 -26.78
C PHE A 317 0.93 8.66 -27.91
N SER A 318 -0.29 8.13 -27.94
CA SER A 318 -0.73 7.19 -29.00
C SER A 318 -0.70 7.85 -30.39
N VAL A 319 -1.11 9.12 -30.48
CA VAL A 319 -1.03 9.90 -31.71
C VAL A 319 0.43 10.10 -32.14
N ILE A 320 1.30 10.58 -31.24
CA ILE A 320 2.74 10.75 -31.53
C ILE A 320 3.38 9.43 -31.95
N ALA A 321 3.08 8.35 -31.24
CA ALA A 321 3.58 7.01 -31.51
C ALA A 321 3.14 6.49 -32.88
N SER A 322 1.93 6.84 -33.36
CA SER A 322 1.45 6.44 -34.67
C SER A 322 2.25 7.04 -35.83
N PHE A 323 2.89 8.20 -35.61
CA PHE A 323 3.76 8.85 -36.59
C PHE A 323 5.22 8.40 -36.49
N TYR A 324 5.58 7.61 -35.47
CA TYR A 324 6.95 7.12 -35.31
C TYR A 324 7.29 6.06 -36.36
N ARG A 325 8.41 6.24 -37.05
CA ARG A 325 8.97 5.24 -37.97
C ARG A 325 10.11 4.50 -37.29
N TYR A 326 9.90 3.19 -37.07
CA TYR A 326 10.92 2.29 -36.53
C TYR A 326 12.17 2.28 -37.40
N ARG A 327 13.35 2.26 -36.76
CA ARG A 327 14.62 2.20 -37.48
C ARG A 327 14.88 0.80 -38.05
N ASP A 328 14.46 -0.24 -37.35
CA ASP A 328 14.51 -1.65 -37.81
C ASP A 328 13.11 -2.20 -38.08
N SER A 329 12.90 -2.73 -39.29
CA SER A 329 11.62 -3.32 -39.71
C SER A 329 11.22 -4.60 -38.96
N GLU A 330 12.17 -5.24 -38.25
CA GLU A 330 11.91 -6.37 -37.35
C GLU A 330 11.34 -5.90 -35.99
N ALA A 331 11.75 -4.72 -35.50
CA ALA A 331 11.24 -4.15 -34.25
C ALA A 331 9.74 -3.79 -34.32
N ALA A 332 9.24 -3.49 -35.52
CA ALA A 332 7.81 -3.27 -35.79
C ALA A 332 6.96 -4.56 -35.67
N ARG A 333 7.57 -5.76 -35.61
CA ARG A 333 6.86 -7.05 -35.58
C ARG A 333 6.67 -7.63 -34.17
N GLY A 334 7.17 -6.96 -33.14
CA GLY A 334 6.92 -7.33 -31.73
C GLY A 334 7.75 -8.50 -31.19
N HIS A 335 8.87 -8.84 -31.85
CA HIS A 335 9.82 -9.87 -31.42
C HIS A 335 10.95 -9.32 -30.53
#